data_AF-J9DM51-F1
#
_entry.id   AF-J9DM51-F1
#
_cell.length_a   1.000
_cell.length_b   1.000
_cell.length_c   1.000
_cell.angle_alpha   90.00
_cell.angle_beta   90.00
_cell.angle_gamma   90.00
#
_symmetry.space_group_name_H-M   'P 1'
#
loop_
_entity.id
_entity.type
_entity.pdbx_description
1 polymer ?
#
loop_
_entity_poly.entity_id
_entity_poly.type
_entity_poly.pdbx_seq_one_letter_code
_entity_poly.pdbx_strand_id
1 'polypeptide(L)'
;MTVRQKLLALVRQVYKDSNLIAVGSTVNGCGSYNSDMDLCICQPYKNHSFEANRSYSIHVLRKLHKKFVTDWRQMFKTCQYIPAKVPIIKLEMAAPYEELEIDINCNNVAGIYNSHLLHYYSRYFHKFLYHS
;
A
#
# COMPACT_ATOMS: atom_id res chain seq x y z
N MET A 1 2.36 -13.00 -12.25
CA MET A 1 2.87 -12.31 -11.06
C MET A 1 2.14 -10.98 -10.92
N THR A 2 1.38 -10.79 -9.84
CA THR A 2 0.66 -9.53 -9.61
C THR A 2 1.64 -8.40 -9.24
N VAL A 3 1.34 -7.14 -9.57
CA VAL A 3 2.23 -5.98 -9.30
C VAL A 3 2.65 -5.91 -7.83
N ARG A 4 1.72 -6.19 -6.90
CA ARG A 4 1.98 -6.31 -5.47
C ARG A 4 3.10 -7.31 -5.13
N GLN A 5 3.13 -8.49 -5.77
CA GLN A 5 4.17 -9.50 -5.53
C GLN A 5 5.55 -9.00 -5.98
N LYS A 6 5.62 -8.30 -7.12
CA LYS A 6 6.86 -7.67 -7.60
C LYS A 6 7.36 -6.62 -6.59
N LEU A 7 6.47 -5.74 -6.14
CA LEU A 7 6.80 -4.73 -5.13
C LEU A 7 7.25 -5.35 -3.81
N LEU A 8 6.55 -6.38 -3.33
CA LEU A 8 6.92 -7.09 -2.10
C LEU A 8 8.34 -7.68 -2.21
N ALA A 9 8.69 -8.26 -3.36
CA ALA A 9 10.04 -8.78 -3.58
C ALA A 9 11.11 -7.68 -3.46
N LEU A 10 10.86 -6.49 -4.00
CA LEU A 10 11.76 -5.34 -3.85
C LEU A 10 11.85 -4.86 -2.40
N VAL A 11 10.71 -4.66 -1.73
CA VAL A 11 10.68 -4.20 -0.33
C VAL A 11 11.46 -5.19 0.56
N ARG A 12 11.34 -6.50 0.32
CA ARG A 12 12.08 -7.53 1.05
C ARG A 12 13.59 -7.54 0.83
N GLN A 13 14.10 -6.94 -0.25
CA GLN A 13 15.55 -6.72 -0.41
C GLN A 13 16.09 -5.72 0.61
N VAL A 14 15.24 -4.80 1.10
CA VAL A 14 15.61 -3.78 2.11
C VAL A 14 15.17 -4.20 3.51
N TYR A 15 14.02 -4.87 3.60
CA TYR A 15 13.36 -5.25 4.85
C TYR A 15 12.83 -6.69 4.76
N LYS A 16 13.65 -7.67 5.14
CA LYS A 16 13.39 -9.10 4.92
C LYS A 16 12.06 -9.59 5.50
N ASP A 17 11.74 -9.15 6.72
CA ASP A 17 10.55 -9.59 7.46
C ASP A 17 9.30 -8.74 7.17
N SER A 18 9.37 -7.86 6.17
CA SER A 18 8.25 -7.02 5.78
C SER A 18 7.17 -7.81 5.02
N ASN A 19 5.94 -7.32 5.17
CA ASN A 19 4.82 -7.71 4.34
C ASN A 19 4.19 -6.49 3.65
N LEU A 20 3.46 -6.71 2.56
CA LEU A 20 2.80 -5.67 1.78
C LEU A 20 1.33 -6.03 1.60
N ILE A 21 0.48 -5.35 2.38
CA ILE A 21 -0.95 -5.62 2.46
C ILE A 21 -1.68 -4.62 1.57
N ALA A 22 -2.56 -5.12 0.70
CA ALA A 22 -3.49 -4.25 -0.01
C ALA A 22 -4.57 -3.78 0.96
N VAL A 23 -4.86 -2.49 0.95
CA VAL A 23 -5.88 -1.83 1.77
C VAL A 23 -6.80 -1.03 0.85
N GLY A 24 -7.82 -0.36 1.40
CA GLY A 24 -8.70 0.51 0.62
C GLY A 24 -9.71 -0.22 -0.26
N SER A 25 -10.24 0.51 -1.24
CA SER A 25 -11.28 0.06 -2.19
C SER A 25 -10.84 -1.16 -3.01
N THR A 26 -9.53 -1.36 -3.18
CA THR A 26 -8.94 -2.53 -3.86
C THR A 26 -9.30 -3.87 -3.20
N VAL A 27 -9.56 -3.88 -1.89
CA VAL A 27 -9.99 -5.09 -1.14
C VAL A 27 -11.51 -5.24 -1.09
N ASN A 28 -12.26 -4.16 -1.37
CA ASN A 28 -13.70 -4.11 -1.12
C ASN A 28 -14.55 -4.59 -2.30
N GLY A 29 -13.94 -5.00 -3.41
CA GLY A 29 -14.66 -5.50 -4.60
C GLY A 29 -15.42 -4.42 -5.37
N CYS A 30 -15.26 -3.15 -5.01
CA CYS A 30 -15.86 -1.98 -5.70
C CYS A 30 -14.85 -1.26 -6.60
N GLY A 31 -13.67 -1.85 -6.85
CA GLY A 31 -12.65 -1.25 -7.71
C GLY A 31 -13.10 -1.29 -9.17
N SER A 32 -13.32 -0.12 -9.77
CA SER A 32 -13.33 0.03 -11.22
C SER A 32 -11.98 -0.44 -11.79
N TYR A 33 -11.96 -0.87 -13.05
CA TYR A 33 -10.77 -1.41 -13.73
C TYR A 33 -9.56 -0.44 -13.78
N ASN A 34 -9.75 0.84 -13.39
CA ASN A 34 -8.74 1.89 -13.27
C ASN A 34 -8.38 2.26 -11.80
N SER A 35 -8.71 1.42 -10.82
CA SER A 35 -8.67 1.84 -9.41
C SER A 35 -7.26 1.89 -8.80
N ASP A 36 -6.96 3.03 -8.18
CA ASP A 36 -5.81 3.26 -7.30
C ASP A 36 -5.61 2.08 -6.33
N MET A 37 -4.36 1.61 -6.22
CA MET A 37 -3.99 0.53 -5.32
C MET A 37 -3.36 1.08 -4.04
N ASP A 38 -4.11 1.05 -2.94
CA ASP A 38 -3.56 1.41 -1.64
C ASP A 38 -2.82 0.21 -1.03
N LEU A 39 -1.55 0.41 -0.67
CA LEU A 39 -0.72 -0.60 -0.01
C LEU A 39 -0.23 -0.10 1.35
N CYS A 40 -0.17 -1.01 2.31
CA CYS A 40 0.46 -0.80 3.61
C CYS A 40 1.63 -1.75 3.76
N ILE A 41 2.83 -1.19 3.97
CA ILE A 41 3.99 -1.97 4.40
C ILE A 41 3.81 -2.27 5.88
N CYS A 42 3.75 -3.54 6.21
CA CYS A 42 3.81 -4.05 7.59
C CYS A 42 5.25 -4.43 7.87
N GLN A 43 6.00 -3.49 8.45
CA GLN A 43 7.37 -3.71 8.87
C GLN A 43 7.40 -3.85 10.39
N PRO A 44 7.85 -5.00 10.93
CA PRO A 44 8.00 -5.17 12.37
C PRO A 44 8.86 -4.04 12.97
N TYR A 45 8.29 -3.37 13.98
CA TYR A 45 8.95 -2.43 14.87
C TYR A 45 9.28 -3.13 16.20
N LYS A 46 9.86 -2.39 17.16
CA LYS A 46 10.31 -2.90 18.48
C LYS A 46 9.36 -3.98 19.06
N ASN A 47 9.93 -5.06 19.57
CA ASN A 47 9.19 -6.21 20.13
C ASN A 47 8.20 -6.89 19.14
N HIS A 48 8.48 -6.83 17.84
CA HIS A 48 7.60 -7.34 16.78
C HIS A 48 6.22 -6.65 16.72
N SER A 49 6.07 -5.45 17.30
CA SER A 49 4.85 -4.67 17.17
C SER A 49 4.80 -3.99 15.80
N PHE A 50 3.59 -3.72 15.30
CA PHE A 50 3.39 -2.86 14.12
C PHE A 50 2.99 -1.44 14.51
N GLU A 51 2.96 -1.13 15.81
CA GLU A 51 2.72 0.21 16.34
C GLU A 51 3.98 1.06 16.18
N ALA A 52 4.13 1.64 15.00
CA ALA A 52 5.21 2.54 14.69
C ALA A 52 4.82 3.99 14.95
N ASN A 53 5.76 4.75 15.52
CA ASN A 53 5.63 6.20 15.54
C ASN A 53 5.83 6.78 14.13
N ARG A 54 5.34 7.99 13.92
CA ARG A 54 5.46 8.70 12.64
C ARG A 54 6.91 8.79 12.14
N SER A 55 7.86 9.05 13.04
CA SER A 55 9.29 9.15 12.69
C SER A 55 9.84 7.85 12.10
N TYR A 56 9.41 6.69 12.61
CA TYR A 56 9.77 5.40 12.07
C TYR A 56 9.17 5.19 10.67
N SER A 57 7.89 5.47 10.48
CA SER A 57 7.25 5.37 9.16
C SER A 57 7.94 6.27 8.13
N ILE A 58 8.31 7.50 8.51
CA ILE A 58 9.11 8.40 7.66
C ILE A 58 10.45 7.77 7.32
N HIS A 59 11.18 7.23 8.31
CA HIS A 59 12.47 6.60 8.08
C HIS A 59 12.38 5.43 7.09
N VAL A 60 11.40 4.55 7.30
CA VAL A 60 11.16 3.39 6.44
C VAL A 60 10.86 3.81 5.01
N LEU A 61 9.90 4.72 4.85
CA LEU A 61 9.46 5.18 3.53
C LEU A 61 10.54 5.99 2.81
N ARG A 62 11.32 6.85 3.50
CA ARG A 62 12.42 7.57 2.84
C ARG A 62 13.52 6.63 2.33
N LYS A 63 13.83 5.58 3.09
CA LYS A 63 14.80 4.56 2.65
C LYS A 63 14.31 3.82 1.41
N LEU A 64 13.03 3.45 1.38
CA LEU A 64 12.43 2.78 0.22
C LEU A 64 12.30 3.70 -0.99
N HIS A 65 11.85 4.94 -0.79
CA HIS A 65 11.76 5.94 -1.84
C HIS A 65 13.11 6.15 -2.52
N LYS A 66 14.21 6.25 -1.75
CA LYS A 66 15.56 6.32 -2.30
C LYS A 66 15.85 5.12 -3.22
N LYS A 67 15.50 3.91 -2.79
CA LYS A 67 15.70 2.68 -3.56
C LYS A 67 14.82 2.60 -4.81
N PHE A 68 13.56 3.05 -4.74
CA PHE A 68 12.67 3.14 -5.89
C PHE A 68 13.20 4.11 -6.96
N VAL A 69 13.79 5.23 -6.54
CA VAL A 69 14.31 6.24 -7.46
C VAL A 69 15.71 5.89 -8.00
N THR A 70 16.54 5.14 -7.26
CA THR A 70 17.89 4.76 -7.71
C THR A 70 17.92 3.39 -8.38
N ASP A 71 17.61 2.33 -7.64
CA ASP A 71 17.93 0.95 -8.02
C ASP A 71 16.82 0.36 -8.90
N TRP A 72 15.58 0.85 -8.73
CA TRP A 72 14.39 0.28 -9.35
C TRP A 72 13.61 1.29 -10.22
N ARG A 73 14.27 2.37 -10.64
CA ARG A 73 13.65 3.50 -11.36
C ARG A 73 12.84 3.08 -12.59
N GLN A 74 13.34 2.06 -13.30
CA GLN A 74 12.76 1.53 -14.54
C GLN A 74 11.36 0.91 -14.40
N MET A 75 10.95 0.56 -13.17
CA MET A 75 9.63 -0.02 -12.92
C MET A 75 8.52 1.02 -12.79
N PHE A 76 8.90 2.28 -12.61
CA PHE A 76 7.99 3.37 -12.29
C PHE A 76 8.09 4.44 -13.37
N LYS A 77 6.98 5.06 -13.72
CA LYS A 77 6.95 6.30 -14.47
C LYS A 77 7.29 7.46 -13.53
N THR A 78 6.61 7.53 -12.39
CA THR A 78 6.84 8.53 -11.34
C THR A 78 6.93 7.87 -9.95
N CYS A 79 7.69 8.50 -9.05
CA CYS A 79 7.84 8.03 -7.66
C CYS A 79 8.03 9.23 -6.74
N GLN A 80 6.99 9.58 -5.98
CA GLN A 80 6.95 10.78 -5.14
C GLN A 80 6.80 10.40 -3.67
N TYR A 81 7.54 11.07 -2.79
CA TYR A 81 7.39 10.92 -1.34
C TYR A 81 6.63 12.12 -0.78
N ILE A 82 5.53 11.85 -0.06
CA ILE A 82 4.64 12.89 0.51
C ILE A 82 4.71 12.83 2.04
N PRO A 83 5.29 13.85 2.72
CA PRO A 83 5.43 13.87 4.17
C PRO A 83 4.17 14.37 4.91
N ALA A 84 2.96 13.97 4.50
CA ALA A 84 1.71 14.33 5.18
C ALA A 84 1.59 13.69 6.57
N LYS A 85 0.50 13.95 7.31
CA LYS A 85 0.24 13.38 8.67
C LYS A 85 0.50 11.88 8.70
N VAL A 86 -0.04 11.15 7.72
CA VAL A 86 0.39 9.80 7.36
C VAL A 86 1.34 9.93 6.17
N PRO A 87 2.63 9.58 6.31
CA PRO A 87 3.57 9.68 5.21
C PRO A 87 3.27 8.59 4.19
N ILE A 88 3.35 8.93 2.90
CA ILE A 88 3.06 8.01 1.79
C ILE A 88 4.11 8.14 0.67
N ILE A 89 4.27 7.06 -0.10
CA ILE A 89 4.96 7.07 -1.40
C ILE A 89 3.90 6.86 -2.47
N LYS A 90 3.80 7.79 -3.41
CA LYS A 90 2.96 7.65 -4.61
C LYS A 90 3.78 7.14 -5.77
N LEU A 91 3.30 6.11 -6.44
CA LEU A 91 3.95 5.50 -7.59
C LEU A 91 2.99 5.46 -8.77
N GLU A 92 3.44 5.92 -9.93
CA GLU A 92 2.85 5.55 -11.22
C GLU A 92 3.72 4.47 -11.83
N MET A 93 3.14 3.34 -12.22
CA MET A 93 3.89 2.25 -12.83
C MET A 93 4.30 2.58 -14.27
N ALA A 94 5.40 1.99 -14.73
CA ALA A 94 5.78 2.01 -16.15
C ALA A 94 5.11 0.87 -16.93
N ALA A 95 5.33 0.82 -18.24
CA ALA A 95 4.82 -0.23 -19.12
C ALA A 95 5.04 -1.65 -18.56
N PRO A 96 4.04 -2.56 -18.62
CA PRO A 96 2.71 -2.44 -19.24
C PRO A 96 1.58 -2.05 -18.25
N TYR A 97 1.90 -1.36 -17.15
CA TYR A 97 0.94 -1.05 -16.08
C TYR A 97 0.71 0.46 -15.93
N GLU A 98 0.83 1.25 -16.99
CA GLU A 98 0.81 2.72 -16.94
C GLU A 98 -0.45 3.32 -16.33
N GLU A 99 -1.56 2.57 -16.32
CA GLU A 99 -2.84 2.96 -15.73
C GLU A 99 -2.91 2.71 -14.21
N LEU A 100 -1.89 2.08 -13.62
CA LEU A 100 -1.88 1.71 -12.21
C LEU A 100 -1.14 2.75 -11.37
N GLU A 101 -1.90 3.43 -10.52
CA GLU A 101 -1.40 4.29 -9.45
C GLU A 101 -1.37 3.51 -8.12
N ILE A 102 -0.31 3.69 -7.34
CA ILE A 102 -0.08 2.96 -6.10
C ILE A 102 0.34 3.90 -4.99
N ASP A 103 -0.44 3.95 -3.92
CA ASP A 103 -0.15 4.72 -2.71
C ASP A 103 0.35 3.77 -1.62
N ILE A 104 1.60 3.94 -1.19
CA ILE A 104 2.24 3.09 -0.17
C ILE A 104 2.43 3.86 1.13
N ASN A 105 1.76 3.41 2.19
CA ASN A 105 2.01 3.85 3.57
C ASN A 105 2.80 2.79 4.37
N CYS A 106 3.23 3.14 5.58
CA CYS A 106 3.96 2.22 6.47
C CYS A 106 3.29 2.13 7.82
N ASN A 107 2.94 0.90 8.23
CA ASN A 107 2.36 0.56 9.52
C ASN A 107 1.13 1.39 9.90
N ASN A 108 0.32 1.80 8.91
CA ASN A 108 -0.95 2.46 9.18
C ASN A 108 -2.02 1.43 9.56
N VAL A 109 -1.91 0.91 10.79
CA VAL A 109 -2.79 -0.14 11.32
C VAL A 109 -4.27 0.30 11.31
N ALA A 110 -4.54 1.57 11.62
CA ALA A 110 -5.90 2.14 11.54
C ALA A 110 -6.47 2.07 10.12
N GLY A 111 -5.64 2.31 9.08
CA GLY A 111 -6.05 2.18 7.68
C GLY A 111 -6.40 0.74 7.28
N ILE A 112 -5.68 -0.24 7.82
CA ILE A 112 -5.98 -1.67 7.62
C ILE A 112 -7.34 -2.01 8.24
N TYR A 113 -7.58 -1.63 9.50
CA TYR A 113 -8.85 -1.91 10.18
C TYR A 113 -10.03 -1.21 9.54
N ASN A 114 -9.87 0.05 9.12
CA ASN A 114 -10.93 0.78 8.41
C ASN A 114 -11.30 0.09 7.09
N SER A 115 -10.30 -0.40 6.35
CA SER A 115 -10.54 -1.15 5.11
C SER A 115 -11.30 -2.44 5.39
N HIS A 116 -10.92 -3.19 6.43
CA HIS A 116 -11.65 -4.38 6.88
C HIS A 116 -13.10 -4.06 7.28
N LEU A 117 -13.31 -2.99 8.04
CA LEU A 117 -14.64 -2.57 8.49
C LEU A 117 -15.54 -2.25 7.28
N LEU A 118 -15.03 -1.44 6.34
CA LEU A 118 -15.74 -1.07 5.13
C LEU A 118 -16.04 -2.28 4.23
N HIS A 119 -15.13 -3.27 4.15
CA HIS A 119 -15.38 -4.53 3.44
C HIS A 119 -16.59 -5.29 4.00
N TYR A 120 -16.75 -5.35 5.32
CA TYR A 120 -17.89 -6.01 5.94
C TYR A 120 -19.19 -5.22 5.73
N TYR A 121 -19.14 -3.89 5.84
CA TYR A 121 -20.30 -3.03 5.57
C TYR A 121 -20.77 -3.14 4.11
N SER A 122 -19.86 -3.13 3.13
CA SER A 122 -20.23 -3.25 1.71
C SER A 122 -20.93 -4.57 1.41
N ARG A 123 -20.45 -5.68 2.01
CA ARG A 123 -21.08 -7.00 1.87
C ARG A 123 -22.47 -7.08 2.49
N TYR A 124 -22.67 -6.45 3.64
CA TYR A 124 -23.98 -6.42 4.29
C TYR A 124 -24.98 -5.59 3.47
N PHE A 125 -24.56 -4.43 2.98
CA PHE A 125 -25.39 -3.55 2.16
C PHE A 125 -25.77 -4.17 0.81
N HIS A 126 -24.85 -4.90 0.16
CA HIS A 126 -25.12 -5.58 -1.10
C HIS A 126 -26.18 -6.69 -0.93
N LYS A 127 -26.21 -7.39 0.22
CA LYS A 127 -27.27 -8.36 0.52
C LYS A 127 -28.66 -7.71 0.69
N PHE A 128 -28.71 -6.46 1.13
CA PHE A 128 -29.97 -5.74 1.34
C PHE A 128 -30.63 -5.32 0.02
N LEU A 129 -29.83 -4.96 -0.99
CA LEU A 129 -30.32 -4.54 -2.32
C LEU A 129 -30.89 -5.69 -3.18
N TYR A 130 -30.52 -6.94 -2.92
CA TYR A 130 -31.02 -8.12 -3.66
C TYR A 130 -32.17 -8.85 -2.94
N HIS A 131 -32.69 -8.28 -1.86
CA HIS A 131 -33.83 -8.81 -1.09
C HIS A 131 -34.90 -7.74 -0.82
N SER A 132 -35.00 -6.74 -1.69
CA SER A 132 -36.16 -5.83 -1.81
C SER A 132 -36.73 -5.95 -3.22
#